data_AF-A0A0S9MU62-F1
#
_entry.id   AF-A0A0S9MU62-F1
#
_cell.length_a   1.000
_cell.length_b   1.000
_cell.length_c   1.000
_cell.angle_alpha   90.00
_cell.angle_beta   90.00
_cell.angle_gamma   90.00
#
_symmetry.space_group_name_H-M   'P 1'
#
loop_
_entity.id
_entity.type
_entity.pdbx_description
1 polymer ?
#
loop_
_entity_poly.entity_id
_entity_poly.type
_entity_poly.pdbx_seq_one_letter_code
_entity_poly.pdbx_strand_id
1 'polypeptide(L)' 'MTEDFQINRDAFAMVHCKHAEAKLNEAVARGEWTPEEASQALARFRSSDVLKTLIDLDVERAIAMLEGQVH' A
#
# COMPACT_ATOMS: atom_id res chain seq x y z
N MET A 1 -21.64 -16.36 16.39
CA MET A 1 -20.48 -16.63 15.53
C MET A 1 -20.13 -15.30 14.91
N THR A 2 -19.19 -14.57 15.51
CA THR A 2 -18.58 -13.43 14.83
C THR A 2 -17.78 -14.01 13.68
N GLU A 3 -18.21 -13.75 12.45
CA GLU A 3 -17.36 -14.01 11.28
C GLU A 3 -16.02 -13.32 11.56
N ASP A 4 -14.95 -14.10 11.66
CA ASP A 4 -13.58 -13.61 11.73
C ASP A 4 -13.34 -12.83 10.42
N PHE A 5 -13.59 -11.52 10.44
CA PHE A 5 -13.26 -10.63 9.32
C PHE A 5 -11.75 -10.62 9.15
N GLN A 6 -11.25 -11.52 8.32
CA GLN A 6 -9.83 -11.55 7.98
C GLN A 6 -9.52 -10.36 7.07
N ILE A 7 -8.86 -9.36 7.65
CA ILE A 7 -8.36 -8.23 6.89
C ILE A 7 -7.26 -8.71 5.94
N ASN A 8 -7.51 -8.55 4.64
CA ASN A 8 -6.58 -8.94 3.60
C ASN A 8 -5.43 -7.91 3.48
N ARG A 9 -4.33 -8.18 4.17
CA ARG A 9 -3.11 -7.36 4.15
C ARG A 9 -2.51 -7.24 2.75
N ASP A 10 -2.60 -8.29 1.92
CA ASP A 10 -2.09 -8.28 0.55
C ASP A 10 -2.88 -7.29 -0.33
N ALA A 11 -4.17 -7.11 -0.06
CA ALA A 11 -4.99 -6.11 -0.74
C ALA A 11 -4.49 -4.68 -0.45
N PHE A 12 -4.16 -4.37 0.80
CA PHE A 12 -3.55 -3.08 1.16
C PHE A 12 -2.17 -2.91 0.53
N ALA A 13 -1.33 -3.94 0.57
CA ALA A 13 -0.03 -3.92 -0.07
C ALA A 13 -0.13 -3.61 -1.57
N MET A 14 -1.10 -4.24 -2.26
CA MET A 14 -1.36 -4.00 -3.68
C MET A 14 -1.77 -2.55 -3.95
N VAL A 15 -2.64 -1.95 -3.14
CA VAL A 15 -3.08 -0.57 -3.31
C VAL A 15 -1.90 0.39 -3.19
N HIS A 16 -1.08 0.25 -2.14
CA HIS A 16 0.11 1.09 -1.95
C HIS A 16 1.12 0.94 -3.10
N CYS A 17 1.37 -0.30 -3.54
CA CYS A 17 2.29 -0.55 -4.64
C CYS A 17 1.79 0.05 -5.96
N LYS A 18 0.50 -0.07 -6.28
CA LYS A 18 -0.09 0.54 -7.48
C LYS A 18 -0.01 2.07 -7.44
N HIS A 19 -0.25 2.66 -6.27
CA HIS A 19 -0.14 4.11 -6.10
C HIS A 19 1.30 4.61 -6.26
N ALA A 20 2.27 3.90 -5.70
CA ALA A 20 3.69 4.20 -5.88
C ALA A 20 4.12 4.05 -7.34
N GLU A 21 3.71 2.98 -8.02
CA GLU A 21 3.97 2.74 -9.44
C GLU A 21 3.38 3.84 -10.32
N ALA A 22 2.14 4.27 -10.07
CA ALA A 22 1.52 5.36 -10.82
C ALA A 22 2.33 6.67 -10.71
N LYS A 23 2.73 7.05 -9.48
CA LYS A 23 3.54 8.26 -9.26
C LYS A 23 4.91 8.19 -9.93
N LEU A 24 5.54 7.02 -9.91
CA LEU A 24 6.84 6.82 -10.55
C LEU A 24 6.70 6.88 -12.08
N ASN A 25 5.66 6.28 -12.65
CA ASN A 25 5.37 6.35 -14.07
C ASN A 25 5.08 7.80 -14.53
N GLU A 26 4.39 8.59 -13.71
CA GLU A 26 4.22 10.02 -13.99
C GLU A 26 5.55 10.78 -13.97
N ALA A 27 6.44 10.50 -13.02
CA ALA A 27 7.78 11.11 -12.98
C ALA A 27 8.62 10.74 -14.21
N VAL A 28 8.52 9.49 -14.68
CA VAL A 28 9.14 9.04 -15.93
C VAL A 28 8.55 9.76 -17.14
N ALA A 29 7.23 9.90 -17.21
CA ALA A 29 6.57 10.62 -18.30
C ALA A 29 6.95 12.12 -18.35
N ARG A 30 7.25 12.72 -17.19
CA ARG A 30 7.79 14.09 -17.10
C ARG A 30 9.28 14.19 -17.42
N GLY A 31 9.98 13.07 -17.60
CA GLY A 31 11.42 13.03 -17.83
C GLY A 31 12.27 13.35 -16.60
N GLU A 32 11.67 13.34 -15.40
CA GLU A 32 12.37 13.58 -14.14
C GLU A 32 13.19 12.35 -13.72
N TRP A 33 12.75 11.16 -14.14
CA TRP A 33 13.29 9.86 -13.79
C TRP A 33 13.39 8.99 -15.04
N THR A 34 14.36 8.08 -15.06
CA THR A 34 14.40 7.01 -16.07
C THR A 34 13.48 5.84 -15.68
N PRO A 35 13.02 5.04 -16.64
CA PRO A 35 12.26 3.81 -16.36
C PRO A 35 13.00 2.87 -15.39
N GLU A 36 14.33 2.77 -15.52
CA GLU A 36 15.18 1.92 -14.69
C GLU A 36 15.22 2.41 -13.23
N GLU A 37 15.37 3.73 -13.02
CA GLU A 37 15.35 4.33 -11.68
C GLU A 37 13.98 4.13 -11.02
N ALA A 38 12.90 4.34 -11.78
CA ALA A 38 11.54 4.13 -11.30
C ALA A 38 11.30 2.67 -10.87
N SER A 39 11.74 1.70 -11.69
CA SER A 39 11.63 0.28 -11.38
C SER A 39 12.40 -0.09 -10.10
N GLN A 40 13.62 0.42 -9.94
CA GLN A 40 14.42 0.20 -8.72
C GLN A 40 13.78 0.83 -7.48
N ALA A 41 13.24 2.04 -7.59
CA ALA A 41 12.53 2.68 -6.48
C ALA A 41 11.28 1.90 -6.08
N LEU A 42 10.50 1.41 -7.05
CA LEU A 42 9.33 0.56 -6.77
C LEU A 42 9.74 -0.74 -6.08
N ALA A 43 10.83 -1.39 -6.53
CA ALA A 43 11.35 -2.60 -5.89
C ALA A 43 11.79 -2.35 -4.44
N ARG A 44 12.47 -1.22 -4.18
CA ARG A 44 12.86 -0.82 -2.81
C ARG A 44 11.65 -0.52 -1.94
N PHE A 45 10.63 0.14 -2.50
CA PHE A 45 9.38 0.40 -1.77
C PHE A 45 8.68 -0.89 -1.37
N ARG A 46 8.59 -1.87 -2.27
CA ARG A 46 7.97 -3.20 -2.03
C ARG A 46 8.62 -3.97 -0.87
N SER A 47 9.91 -3.79 -0.63
CA SER A 47 10.63 -4.45 0.47
C SER A 47 10.86 -3.54 1.69
N SER A 48 10.41 -2.29 1.64
CA SER A 48 10.66 -1.30 2.69
C SER A 48 9.81 -1.55 3.94
N ASP A 49 10.34 -1.16 5.10
CA ASP A 49 9.56 -1.12 6.34
C ASP A 49 8.45 -0.05 6.28
N VAL A 50 8.62 0.98 5.44
CA VAL A 50 7.57 1.98 5.20
C VAL A 50 6.28 1.33 4.69
N LEU A 51 6.39 0.43 3.71
CA LEU A 51 5.21 -0.29 3.20
C LEU A 51 4.56 -1.14 4.30
N LYS A 52 5.36 -1.80 5.14
CA LYS A 52 4.83 -2.58 6.27
C LYS A 52 4.04 -1.71 7.24
N THR A 53 4.61 -0.56 7.65
CA THR A 53 3.96 0.39 8.54
C THR A 53 2.66 0.96 7.94
N LEU A 54 2.63 1.25 6.63
CA LEU A 54 1.41 1.71 5.96
C LEU A 54 0.30 0.65 6.00
N ILE A 55 0.66 -0.61 5.74
CA ILE A 55 -0.29 -1.73 5.83
C ILE A 55 -0.81 -1.89 7.26
N ASP A 56 0.07 -1.82 8.27
CA ASP A 56 -0.34 -1.94 9.67
C ASP A 56 -1.33 -0.84 10.07
N LEU A 57 -1.07 0.41 9.68
CA LEU A 57 -1.99 1.53 9.92
C LEU A 57 -3.35 1.34 9.23
N ASP A 58 -3.38 0.83 8.00
CA ASP A 58 -4.64 0.58 7.30
C ASP A 58 -5.43 -0.58 7.90
N VAL A 59 -4.73 -1.62 8.39
CA VAL A 59 -5.35 -2.72 9.15
C VAL A 59 -5.97 -2.19 10.43
N GLU A 60 -5.22 -1.41 11.23
CA GLU A 60 -5.74 -0.82 12.47
C GLU A 60 -6.98 0.04 12.22
N ARG A 61 -6.95 0.86 11.17
CA ARG A 61 -8.11 1.68 10.76
C ARG A 61 -9.30 0.83 10.36
N ALA A 62 -9.09 -0.23 9.59
CA ALA A 62 -10.16 -1.13 9.18
C ALA A 62 -10.78 -1.87 10.37
N ILE A 63 -9.98 -2.30 11.35
CA ILE A 63 -10.48 -2.89 12.60
C ILE A 63 -11.35 -1.86 13.34
N ALA A 64 -10.84 -0.65 13.57
CA ALA A 64 -11.57 0.39 14.29
C ALA A 64 -12.89 0.78 13.61
N MET A 65 -12.92 0.80 12.27
CA MET A 65 -14.16 1.04 11.51
C MET A 65 -15.17 -0.09 11.70
N LEU A 66 -14.74 -1.35 11.64
CA LEU A 66 -15.61 -2.49 11.85
C LEU A 66 -16.16 -2.53 13.28
N GLU A 67 -15.31 -2.29 14.29
CA GLU A 67 -15.74 -2.22 15.70
C GLU A 67 -16.72 -1.07 15.96
N GLY A 68 -16.46 0.10 15.37
CA GLY A 68 -17.34 1.27 15.49
C GLY A 68 -18.69 1.15 14.76
N GLN A 69 -18.82 0.23 13.80
CA GLN A 69 -20.06 -0.07 13.08
C GLN A 69 -20.93 -1.15 13.75
N VAL A 70 -20.41 -1.84 14.78
CA VAL A 70 -21.10 -2.94 15.49
C VAL A 70 -21.81 -2.45 16.78
N HIS A 71 -22.00 -1.13 16.96
CA HIS A 71 -22.79 -0.54 18.05
C HIS A 71 -24.10 0.08 17.57
#